data_AF-A0A3B9NL62-F1
#
_entry.id   AF-A0A3B9NL62-F1
#
_cell.length_a   1.000
_cell.length_b   1.000
_cell.length_c   1.000
_cell.angle_alpha   90.00
_cell.angle_beta   90.00
_cell.angle_gamma   90.00
#
_symmetry.space_group_name_H-M   'P 1'
#
loop_
_entity.id
_entity.type
_entity.pdbx_description
1 polymer ?
#
loop_
_entity_poly.entity_id
_entity_poly.type
_entity_poly.pdbx_seq_one_letter_code
_entity_poly.pdbx_strand_id
1 'polypeptide(L)' 'MNKIDKKQLKAEFLESKPLMGVLTIYNRAENKIHIADSMNLTALSNRIRFMLNMGQFDNKNLQADWNRLG' A
#
# COMPACT_ATOMS: atom_id res chain seq x y z
N MET A 1 15.42 28.88 -4.11
CA MET A 1 15.03 27.48 -4.37
C MET A 1 15.65 26.61 -3.28
N ASN A 2 14.84 25.95 -2.46
CA ASN A 2 15.33 25.02 -1.44
C ASN A 2 15.97 23.82 -2.15
N LYS A 3 17.30 23.74 -2.07
CA LYS A 3 18.07 22.63 -2.62
C LYS A 3 17.82 21.44 -1.70
N ILE A 4 16.96 20.53 -2.14
CA ILE A 4 16.66 19.30 -1.40
C ILE A 4 17.98 18.53 -1.21
N ASP A 5 18.44 18.39 0.03
CA ASP A 5 19.63 17.61 0.34
C ASP A 5 19.29 16.11 0.30
N LYS A 6 19.54 15.52 -0.87
CA LYS A 6 19.33 14.08 -1.13
C LYS A 6 20.09 13.19 -0.14
N LYS A 7 21.22 13.65 0.40
CA LYS A 7 22.02 12.88 1.36
C LYS A 7 21.32 12.83 2.71
N GLN A 8 20.77 13.96 3.16
CA GLN A 8 20.01 14.04 4.40
C GLN A 8 18.74 13.18 4.34
N LEU A 9 17.95 13.29 3.27
CA LEU A 9 16.74 12.48 3.09
C LEU A 9 17.03 10.97 3.07
N LYS A 10 18.16 10.57 2.47
CA LYS A 10 18.57 9.17 2.45
C LYS A 10 18.96 8.67 3.84
N ALA A 11 19.64 9.49 4.64
CA ALA A 11 19.99 9.15 6.01
C ALA A 11 18.73 9.00 6.88
N GLU A 12 17.81 9.97 6.81
CA GLU A 12 16.52 9.93 7.52
C GLU A 12 15.69 8.69 7.14
N PHE A 13 15.66 8.32 5.85
CA PHE A 13 14.99 7.11 5.39
C PHE A 13 15.60 5.83 5.99
N LEU A 14 16.93 5.72 6.02
CA LEU A 14 17.62 4.54 6.54
C LEU A 14 17.51 4.41 8.06
N GLU A 15 17.44 5.52 8.79
CA GLU A 15 17.24 5.53 10.25
C GLU A 15 15.78 5.30 10.64
N SER A 16 14.83 5.64 9.76
CA SER A 16 13.42 5.42 10.01
C SER A 16 13.09 3.92 10.12
N LYS A 17 12.37 3.55 11.19
CA LYS A 17 11.83 2.20 11.32
C LYS A 17 10.51 2.13 10.53
N PRO A 18 10.36 1.16 9.62
CA PRO A 18 9.11 0.99 8.90
C PRO A 18 7.98 0.63 9.88
N LEU A 19 6.79 1.17 9.62
CA LEU A 19 5.61 0.83 10.40
C LEU A 19 5.23 -0.62 10.12
N MET A 20 5.20 -1.45 11.17
CA MET A 20 4.79 -2.85 11.12
C MET A 20 3.35 -2.98 11.61
N GLY A 21 2.61 -3.97 11.09
CA GLY A 21 1.30 -4.30 11.62
C GLY A 21 0.39 -4.95 10.59
N VAL A 22 -0.90 -4.67 10.74
CA VAL A 22 -1.97 -5.19 9.88
C VAL A 22 -2.59 -4.03 9.09
N LEU A 23 -2.79 -4.24 7.79
CA LEU A 23 -3.47 -3.33 6.88
C LEU A 23 -4.80 -3.94 6.44
N THR A 24 -5.84 -3.11 6.49
CA THR A 24 -7.20 -3.47 6.09
C THR A 24 -7.63 -2.65 4.88
N ILE A 25 -8.14 -3.32 3.87
CA ILE A 25 -8.81 -2.70 2.72
C ILE A 25 -10.30 -2.99 2.86
N TYR A 26 -11.08 -1.91 2.96
CA TYR A 26 -12.52 -1.99 3.21
C TYR A 26 -13.31 -1.53 1.98
N ASN A 27 -13.97 -2.48 1.31
CA ASN A 27 -14.98 -2.19 0.30
C ASN A 27 -16.30 -1.85 1.02
N ARG A 28 -16.59 -0.56 1.11
CA ARG A 28 -17.80 -0.03 1.77
C ARG A 28 -19.09 -0.30 1.00
N ALA A 29 -19.01 -0.45 -0.32
CA ALA A 29 -20.21 -0.67 -1.14
C ALA A 29 -20.82 -2.06 -0.88
N GLU A 30 -19.98 -3.03 -0.51
CA GLU A 30 -20.39 -4.43 -0.37
C GLU A 30 -20.04 -5.04 0.99
N ASN A 31 -19.61 -4.21 1.94
CA ASN A 31 -19.19 -4.61 3.28
C ASN A 31 -18.14 -5.74 3.29
N LYS A 32 -17.23 -5.75 2.32
CA LYS A 32 -16.14 -6.73 2.22
C LYS A 32 -14.85 -6.18 2.80
N ILE A 33 -14.13 -7.03 3.53
CA ILE A 33 -12.87 -6.68 4.18
C ILE A 33 -11.76 -7.59 3.66
N HIS A 34 -10.66 -7.01 3.21
CA HIS A 34 -9.41 -7.71 2.94
C HIS A 34 -8.36 -7.29 3.96
N ILE A 35 -7.65 -8.26 4.53
CA ILE A 35 -6.68 -8.06 5.62
C ILE A 35 -5.34 -8.65 5.17
N ALA A 36 -4.26 -7.91 5.39
CA ALA A 36 -2.89 -8.36 5.14
C ALA A 36 -1.95 -7.78 6.20
N ASP A 37 -0.96 -8.54 6.64
CA ASP A 37 0.07 -8.09 7.57
C ASP A 37 1.40 -7.83 6.86
N SER A 38 2.25 -6.99 7.46
CA SER A 38 3.61 -6.73 6.96
C SER A 38 4.49 -6.05 8.01
N MET A 39 5.80 -6.29 7.90
CA MET A 39 6.84 -5.51 8.59
C MET A 39 7.06 -4.12 7.97
N ASN A 40 6.39 -3.81 6.87
CA ASN A 40 6.40 -2.49 6.26
C ASN A 40 5.05 -2.22 5.60
N LEU A 41 4.15 -1.58 6.36
CA LEU A 41 2.80 -1.24 5.92
C LEU A 41 2.78 -0.25 4.76
N THR A 42 3.74 0.68 4.71
CA THR A 42 3.87 1.63 3.60
C THR A 42 4.19 0.91 2.29
N ALA A 43 5.17 0.00 2.31
CA ALA A 43 5.53 -0.80 1.14
C ALA A 43 4.37 -1.75 0.73
N LEU A 44 3.70 -2.36 1.71
CA LEU A 44 2.53 -3.22 1.46
C LEU A 44 1.40 -2.44 0.77
N SER A 45 1.02 -1.29 1.32
CA SER A 45 -0.04 -0.44 0.75
C SER A 45 0.27 -0.03 -0.70
N ASN A 46 1.51 0.39 -0.96
CA ASN A 46 1.95 0.77 -2.31
C ASN A 46 1.91 -0.42 -3.27
N ARG A 47 2.39 -1.60 -2.84
CA ARG A 47 2.34 -2.82 -3.65
C ARG A 47 0.91 -3.20 -3.99
N ILE A 48 0.01 -3.25 -3.00
CA ILE A 48 -1.38 -3.65 -3.24
C ILE A 48 -2.04 -2.70 -4.24
N ARG A 49 -1.93 -1.38 -4.02
CA ARG A 49 -2.49 -0.39 -4.96
C ARG A 49 -1.89 -0.52 -6.36
N PHE A 50 -0.59 -0.71 -6.48
CA PHE A 50 0.08 -0.89 -7.77
C PHE A 50 -0.44 -2.15 -8.50
N MET A 51 -0.51 -3.29 -7.83
CA MET A 51 -0.98 -4.54 -8.40
C MET A 51 -2.47 -4.47 -8.78
N LEU A 52 -3.30 -3.84 -7.95
CA LEU A 52 -4.72 -3.59 -8.25
C LEU A 52 -4.87 -2.72 -9.50
N ASN A 53 -4.10 -1.65 -9.62
CA ASN A 53 -4.10 -0.79 -10.81
C ASN A 53 -3.61 -1.52 -12.07
N MET A 54 -2.70 -2.49 -11.92
CA MET A 54 -2.23 -3.33 -13.03
C MET A 54 -3.18 -4.46 -13.40
N GLY A 55 -4.24 -4.71 -12.62
CA GLY A 55 -5.11 -5.87 -12.85
C GLY A 55 -4.47 -7.21 -12.49
N GLN A 56 -3.39 -7.20 -11.70
CA GLN A 56 -2.58 -8.38 -11.39
C GLN A 56 -2.66 -8.80 -9.92
N PHE A 57 -3.57 -8.24 -9.13
CA PHE A 57 -3.66 -8.58 -7.72
C PHE A 57 -4.20 -10.01 -7.53
N ASP A 58 -3.52 -10.80 -6.69
CA ASP A 58 -3.78 -12.24 -6.52
C ASP A 58 -5.23 -12.53 -6.08
N ASN A 59 -5.80 -11.65 -5.25
CA ASN A 59 -7.19 -11.79 -4.83
C ASN A 59 -8.14 -11.31 -5.93
N LYS A 60 -8.63 -12.28 -6.73
CA LYS A 60 -9.55 -12.02 -7.84
C LYS A 60 -10.83 -11.28 -7.44
N ASN A 61 -11.37 -11.53 -6.24
CA ASN A 61 -12.56 -10.85 -5.76
C ASN A 61 -12.27 -9.37 -5.50
N LEU A 62 -11.17 -9.07 -4.82
CA LEU A 62 -10.77 -7.69 -4.58
C LEU A 62 -10.40 -6.98 -5.88
N GLN A 63 -9.73 -7.66 -6.81
CA GLN A 63 -9.42 -7.10 -8.13
C GLN A 63 -10.69 -6.77 -8.93
N ALA A 64 -11.68 -7.66 -8.92
CA ALA A 64 -12.96 -7.42 -9.58
C ALA A 64 -13.71 -6.24 -8.95
N ASP A 65 -13.71 -6.14 -7.62
CA ASP A 65 -14.32 -5.02 -6.91
C ASP A 65 -13.60 -3.70 -7.22
N TRP A 66 -12.26 -3.69 -7.24
CA TRP A 66 -11.45 -2.53 -7.61
C TRP A 66 -11.75 -2.06 -9.04
N ASN A 67 -11.77 -2.98 -10.01
CA ASN A 67 -12.06 -2.65 -11.41
C ASN A 67 -13.44 -2.03 -11.61
N ARG A 68 -14.41 -2.39 -10.76
CA ARG A 68 -15.80 -1.93 -10.87
C ARG A 68 -16.06 -0.63 -10.10
N LEU A 69 -15.42 -0.45 -8.94
CA LEU A 69 -15.74 0.62 -7.99
C LEU A 69 -14.72 1.78 -8.01
N GLY A 70 -13.48 1.53 -8.40
CA GLY A 70 -12.39 2.51 -8.34
C GLY A 70 -11.67 2.54 -7.00
#